data_AF-A0A177EDL8-F1
#
_entry.id   AF-A0A177EDL8-F1
#
_cell.length_a   1.000
_cell.length_b   1.000
_cell.length_c   1.000
_cell.angle_alpha   90.00
_cell.angle_beta   90.00
_cell.angle_gamma   90.00
#
_symmetry.space_group_name_H-M   'P 1'
#
loop_
_entity.id
_entity.type
_entity.pdbx_description
1 polymer ?
#
loop_
_entity_poly.entity_id
_entity_poly.type
_entity_poly.pdbx_seq_one_letter_code
_entity_poly.pdbx_strand_id
1 'polypeptide(L)'
;MAHGKKPNPNFSSPRFFLRLLPLVFVVWATMFKAAAASEDVRVPRAPVFYQPKPKPAETQRGLISLETKEILEFFEMFEVKLGTVNFGRIVSILLNQKNDCVLDLRKCPVEKIPDVVAPGIYFPRMKIFYRAGPNPTPESLADTVSRFTKCLKVLGNMAAGSLILSGEGTWMNSATGLVMPDILSLRIGFEQVALVGLSPGLLEWALASLSTCPQGQMELILYKMDFVETLEILNCLCQKKITNLIIFDLINLKTLDCTVLRESRLEGTLSIYNVSLDIEVPDPVAKALSETCWVMVDMEEYLWLIVFGDAVCPVIIESLYLRNFPTLEYFECSIAALLFRRNMKTKNLELALASGSNGVLYPDNVLPLLNWCSSKDMGSLRHIHIKIVSGKLSKQLPVFMCKRPVNMENLPDLESITVMSIPWTLVKGYISSRRYSLIVDIPCSYTTRLNMDTITQATPDKLPNKDNSSQGCSVM
;
A
#
# COMPACT_ATOMS: atom_id res chain seq x y z
N MET A 1 41.47 -10.28 -45.97
CA MET A 1 40.02 -10.43 -46.26
C MET A 1 39.32 -10.65 -44.94
N ALA A 2 38.55 -9.65 -44.51
CA ALA A 2 37.94 -9.55 -43.19
C ALA A 2 36.43 -9.47 -43.34
N HIS A 3 35.69 -10.24 -42.55
CA HIS A 3 34.24 -10.08 -42.38
C HIS A 3 33.92 -9.80 -40.92
N GLY A 4 33.98 -8.51 -40.55
CA GLY A 4 33.39 -7.99 -39.32
C GLY A 4 31.92 -7.66 -39.56
N LYS A 5 31.01 -8.33 -38.84
CA LYS A 5 29.60 -7.92 -38.74
C LYS A 5 29.50 -6.80 -37.69
N LYS A 6 29.04 -5.62 -38.10
CA LYS A 6 28.67 -4.51 -37.20
C LYS A 6 27.33 -4.82 -36.51
N PRO A 7 27.17 -4.55 -35.20
CA PRO A 7 25.86 -4.54 -34.57
C PRO A 7 25.12 -3.22 -34.89
N ASN A 8 23.81 -3.35 -35.03
CA ASN A 8 22.86 -2.30 -35.39
C ASN A 8 22.47 -1.49 -34.13
N PRO A 9 22.72 -0.17 -34.05
CA PRO A 9 22.31 0.64 -32.91
C PRO A 9 21.02 1.37 -33.28
N ASN A 10 19.87 0.89 -32.83
CA ASN A 10 18.64 1.70 -32.76
C ASN A 10 17.58 0.94 -31.97
N PHE A 11 17.45 1.24 -30.67
CA PHE A 11 16.18 1.28 -29.93
C PHE A 11 16.47 1.72 -28.48
N SER A 12 16.75 3.01 -28.29
CA SER A 12 16.77 3.64 -26.96
C SER A 12 16.35 5.11 -27.10
N SER A 13 15.04 5.35 -27.05
CA SER A 13 14.51 6.70 -26.88
C SER A 13 13.68 6.75 -25.59
N PRO A 14 14.20 7.35 -24.50
CA PRO A 14 13.46 7.58 -23.25
C PRO A 14 12.32 8.60 -23.40
N ARG A 15 12.16 9.22 -24.57
CA ARG A 15 11.22 10.33 -24.79
C ARG A 15 9.76 9.90 -24.92
N PHE A 16 9.48 8.60 -25.09
CA PHE A 16 8.10 8.09 -25.19
C PHE A 16 7.45 7.88 -23.81
N PHE A 17 8.22 7.53 -22.78
CA PHE A 17 7.72 7.34 -21.41
C PHE A 17 7.34 8.65 -20.71
N LEU A 18 8.04 9.75 -20.99
CA LEU A 18 7.78 11.06 -20.37
C LEU A 18 6.49 11.74 -20.84
N ARG A 19 5.88 11.30 -21.96
CA ARG A 19 4.64 11.91 -22.48
C ARG A 19 3.36 11.27 -21.95
N LEU A 20 3.44 10.08 -21.33
CA LEU A 20 2.26 9.35 -20.81
C LEU A 20 2.04 9.53 -19.30
N LEU A 21 3.07 9.95 -18.56
CA LEU A 21 2.99 10.20 -17.11
C LEU A 21 1.85 11.14 -16.65
N PRO A 22 1.55 12.25 -17.35
CA PRO A 22 0.43 13.12 -16.96
C PRO A 22 -0.94 12.47 -17.17
N LEU A 23 -1.08 11.63 -18.22
CA LEU A 23 -2.33 10.91 -18.52
C LEU A 23 -2.58 9.77 -17.53
N VAL A 24 -1.53 9.06 -17.12
CA VAL A 24 -1.62 8.04 -16.06
C VAL A 24 -1.99 8.69 -14.72
N PHE A 25 -1.45 9.86 -14.39
CA PHE A 25 -1.80 10.58 -13.16
C PHE A 25 -3.23 11.12 -13.15
N VAL A 26 -3.72 11.65 -14.28
CA VAL A 26 -5.10 12.13 -14.41
C VAL A 26 -6.10 10.97 -14.35
N VAL A 27 -5.81 9.83 -14.99
CA VAL A 27 -6.66 8.63 -14.94
C VAL A 27 -6.65 8.02 -13.53
N TRP A 28 -5.50 7.96 -12.85
CA TRP A 28 -5.40 7.44 -11.48
C TRP A 28 -6.12 8.34 -10.46
N ALA A 29 -5.99 9.67 -10.58
CA ALA A 29 -6.71 10.63 -9.72
C ALA A 29 -8.22 10.70 -10.01
N THR A 30 -8.66 10.53 -11.26
CA THR A 30 -10.09 10.43 -11.61
C THR A 30 -10.69 9.10 -11.20
N MET A 31 -9.94 7.98 -11.24
CA MET A 31 -10.39 6.70 -10.68
C MET A 31 -10.58 6.77 -9.16
N PHE A 32 -9.71 7.48 -8.44
CA PHE A 32 -9.89 7.70 -6.99
C PHE A 32 -11.08 8.62 -6.67
N LYS A 33 -11.31 9.67 -7.47
CA LYS A 33 -12.50 10.53 -7.33
C LYS A 33 -13.80 9.82 -7.73
N ALA A 34 -13.79 8.96 -8.75
CA ALA A 34 -14.95 8.19 -9.19
C ALA A 34 -15.29 7.06 -8.20
N ALA A 35 -14.28 6.42 -7.59
CA ALA A 35 -14.49 5.47 -6.50
C ALA A 35 -15.04 6.13 -5.23
N ALA A 36 -14.71 7.41 -4.98
CA ALA A 36 -15.28 8.18 -3.88
C ALA A 36 -16.70 8.73 -4.15
N ALA A 37 -17.13 8.79 -5.41
CA ALA A 37 -18.44 9.33 -5.82
C ALA A 37 -19.50 8.24 -6.12
N SER A 38 -19.13 6.96 -6.07
CA SER A 38 -20.02 5.82 -6.27
C SER A 38 -20.55 5.33 -4.93
N GLU A 39 -21.70 5.85 -4.49
CA GLU A 39 -22.33 5.50 -3.20
C GLU A 39 -22.85 4.06 -3.07
N ASP A 40 -22.79 3.22 -4.11
CA ASP A 40 -23.50 1.91 -4.10
C ASP A 40 -22.63 0.65 -4.27
N VAL A 41 -21.31 0.74 -4.10
CA VAL A 41 -20.45 -0.46 -4.07
C VAL A 41 -19.86 -0.61 -2.68
N ARG A 42 -20.40 -1.56 -1.90
CA ARG A 42 -19.82 -2.02 -0.63
C ARG A 42 -18.51 -2.74 -0.90
N VAL A 43 -17.43 -1.98 -1.08
CA VAL A 43 -16.07 -2.49 -0.94
C VAL A 43 -15.93 -3.05 0.49
N PRO A 44 -15.35 -4.25 0.68
CA PRO A 44 -14.99 -4.69 2.02
C PRO A 44 -14.05 -3.62 2.61
N ARG A 45 -14.51 -2.92 3.64
CA ARG A 45 -13.66 -1.98 4.36
C ARG A 45 -12.46 -2.79 4.85
N ALA A 46 -11.24 -2.30 4.56
CA ALA A 46 -10.05 -2.75 5.27
C ALA A 46 -10.37 -2.84 6.77
N PRO A 47 -9.84 -3.84 7.51
CA PRO A 47 -10.13 -3.97 8.93
C PRO A 47 -9.91 -2.61 9.59
N VAL A 48 -11.01 -2.02 10.08
CA VAL A 48 -10.97 -0.79 10.85
C VAL A 48 -10.29 -1.18 12.14
N PHE A 49 -8.96 -0.97 12.20
CA PHE A 49 -8.24 -1.04 13.45
C PHE A 49 -8.98 -0.13 14.42
N TYR A 50 -9.23 -0.67 15.60
CA TYR A 50 -9.94 0.00 16.66
C TYR A 50 -9.15 1.26 17.03
N GLN A 51 -9.45 2.37 16.37
CA GLN A 51 -9.06 3.69 16.85
C GLN A 51 -9.71 3.79 18.22
N PRO A 52 -8.94 3.98 19.31
CA PRO A 52 -9.56 4.38 20.55
C PRO A 52 -10.24 5.71 20.24
N LYS A 53 -11.58 5.67 20.05
CA LYS A 53 -12.39 6.87 20.00
C LYS A 53 -11.98 7.69 21.22
N PRO A 54 -11.48 8.93 21.06
CA PRO A 54 -11.24 9.77 22.22
C PRO A 54 -12.53 9.77 23.02
N LYS A 55 -12.44 9.38 24.30
CA LYS A 55 -13.61 9.28 25.19
C LYS A 55 -14.42 10.58 25.07
N PRO A 56 -15.71 10.54 24.66
CA PRO A 56 -16.49 11.75 24.38
C PRO A 56 -16.80 12.63 25.60
N ALA A 57 -16.25 12.34 26.77
CA ALA A 57 -16.67 12.96 28.04
C ALA A 57 -15.70 14.00 28.60
N GLU A 58 -14.50 14.15 28.03
CA GLU A 58 -13.56 15.23 28.38
C GLU A 58 -13.18 16.04 27.15
N THR A 59 -14.18 16.53 26.42
CA THR A 59 -14.00 17.70 25.55
C THR A 59 -13.87 18.94 26.46
N GLN A 60 -12.82 18.99 27.27
CA GLN A 60 -12.41 20.24 27.89
C GLN A 60 -12.15 21.19 26.73
N ARG A 61 -13.02 22.20 26.63
CA ARG A 61 -12.91 23.32 25.70
C ARG A 61 -11.65 24.11 26.05
N GLY A 62 -10.50 23.61 25.64
CA GLY A 62 -9.30 24.42 25.60
C GLY A 62 -9.55 25.54 24.61
N LEU A 63 -9.40 26.76 25.09
CA LEU A 63 -9.50 27.98 24.31
C LEU A 63 -8.18 28.69 24.49
N ILE A 64 -7.60 29.13 23.38
CA ILE A 64 -6.41 29.96 23.39
C ILE A 64 -6.88 31.41 23.22
N SER A 65 -6.46 32.31 24.12
CA SER A 65 -6.78 33.74 24.07
C SER A 65 -5.58 34.65 23.77
N LEU A 66 -4.33 34.20 23.92
CA LEU A 66 -3.15 34.99 23.54
C LEU A 66 -2.85 34.85 22.04
N GLU A 67 -2.43 35.94 21.40
CA GLU A 67 -1.91 36.01 20.03
C GLU A 67 -2.86 35.48 18.94
N THR A 68 -4.17 35.47 19.22
CA THR A 68 -5.19 34.93 18.31
C THR A 68 -5.18 35.57 16.93
N LYS A 69 -4.88 36.88 16.84
CA LYS A 69 -4.89 37.60 15.56
C LYS A 69 -3.78 37.13 14.62
N GLU A 70 -2.54 37.05 15.09
CA GLU A 70 -1.39 36.65 14.25
C GLU A 70 -1.52 35.20 13.78
N ILE A 71 -1.98 34.31 14.68
CA ILE A 71 -2.24 32.91 14.34
C ILE A 71 -3.37 32.82 13.29
N LEU A 72 -4.47 33.55 13.48
CA LEU A 72 -5.57 33.58 12.50
C LEU A 72 -5.10 34.10 11.14
N GLU A 73 -4.36 35.21 11.11
CA GLU A 73 -3.80 35.77 9.88
C GLU A 73 -2.85 34.77 9.19
N PHE A 74 -2.01 34.07 9.97
CA PHE A 74 -1.11 33.06 9.44
C PHE A 74 -1.86 31.93 8.72
N PHE A 75 -2.86 31.33 9.36
CA PHE A 75 -3.64 30.25 8.73
C PHE A 75 -4.55 30.75 7.60
N GLU A 76 -5.06 31.98 7.69
CA GLU A 76 -5.88 32.60 6.64
C GLU A 76 -5.11 32.81 5.33
N MET A 77 -3.80 33.09 5.39
CA MET A 77 -2.94 33.16 4.18
C MET A 77 -2.93 31.86 3.36
N PHE A 78 -3.21 30.73 3.99
CA PHE A 78 -3.30 29.41 3.33
C PHE A 78 -4.75 28.99 3.05
N GLU A 79 -5.71 29.91 3.19
CA GLU A 79 -7.15 29.63 3.06
C GLU A 79 -7.65 28.61 4.12
N VAL A 80 -6.91 28.45 5.23
CA VAL A 80 -7.28 27.58 6.34
C VAL A 80 -8.04 28.38 7.39
N LYS A 81 -9.36 28.17 7.46
CA LYS A 81 -10.21 28.80 8.48
C LYS A 81 -10.16 28.00 9.78
N LEU A 82 -9.50 28.55 10.79
CA LEU A 82 -9.54 27.98 12.14
C LEU A 82 -10.94 28.12 12.75
N GLY A 83 -11.39 27.07 13.42
CA GLY A 83 -12.57 27.11 14.26
C GLY A 83 -12.33 28.04 15.44
N THR A 84 -13.22 29.02 15.61
CA THR A 84 -13.16 30.01 16.68
C THR A 84 -14.47 30.05 17.47
N VAL A 85 -14.41 30.56 18.69
CA VAL A 85 -15.57 30.86 19.52
C VAL A 85 -15.45 32.30 20.03
N ASN A 86 -16.55 33.02 20.00
CA ASN A 86 -16.62 34.40 20.51
C ASN A 86 -17.17 34.41 21.93
N PHE A 87 -16.39 34.93 22.86
CA PHE A 87 -16.80 35.22 24.23
C PHE A 87 -16.89 36.73 24.42
N GLY A 88 -18.05 37.30 24.09
CA GLY A 88 -18.24 38.75 24.07
C GLY A 88 -17.37 39.40 22.98
N ARG A 89 -16.30 40.09 23.39
CA ARG A 89 -15.34 40.76 22.48
C ARG A 89 -14.06 39.97 22.22
N ILE A 90 -13.89 38.84 22.90
CA ILE A 90 -12.68 38.00 22.78
C ILE A 90 -12.98 36.88 21.79
N VAL A 91 -12.17 36.80 20.74
CA VAL A 91 -12.15 35.65 19.82
C VAL A 91 -11.14 34.65 20.37
N SER A 92 -11.53 33.39 20.48
CA SER A 92 -10.64 32.32 20.93
C SER A 92 -10.59 31.20 19.91
N ILE A 93 -9.41 30.63 19.69
CA ILE A 93 -9.20 29.50 18.78
C ILE A 93 -9.56 28.20 19.51
N LEU A 94 -10.34 27.34 18.86
CA LEU A 94 -10.61 25.99 19.33
C LEU A 94 -9.32 25.16 19.28
N LEU A 95 -9.01 24.38 20.32
CA LEU A 95 -7.87 23.47 20.23
C LEU A 95 -8.09 22.40 19.15
N ASN A 96 -9.27 21.78 19.13
CA ASN A 96 -9.57 20.70 18.18
C ASN A 96 -10.20 21.25 16.91
N GLN A 97 -9.44 21.24 15.82
CA GLN A 97 -9.89 21.65 14.50
C GLN A 97 -10.60 20.49 13.79
N LYS A 98 -11.65 20.79 13.03
CA LYS A 98 -12.42 19.78 12.28
C LYS A 98 -11.90 19.54 10.86
N ASN A 99 -11.24 20.55 10.29
CA ASN A 99 -10.79 20.56 8.91
C ASN A 99 -9.33 20.10 8.84
N ASP A 100 -8.95 19.56 7.69
CA ASP A 100 -7.54 19.35 7.35
C ASP A 100 -6.83 20.71 7.21
N CYS A 101 -5.54 20.72 7.53
CA CYS A 101 -4.67 21.88 7.38
C CYS A 101 -3.68 21.66 6.24
N VAL A 102 -3.65 22.59 5.28
CA VAL A 102 -2.70 22.54 4.15
C VAL A 102 -1.92 23.84 4.13
N LEU A 103 -0.60 23.75 4.32
CA LEU A 103 0.31 24.88 4.36
C LEU A 103 1.25 24.82 3.15
N ASP A 104 0.99 25.67 2.15
CA ASP A 104 1.84 25.84 0.97
C ASP A 104 2.82 26.99 1.17
N LEU A 105 4.03 26.67 1.63
CA LEU A 105 5.00 27.66 2.07
C LEU A 105 5.51 28.57 0.94
N ARG A 106 5.22 28.26 -0.33
CA ARG A 106 5.52 29.16 -1.46
C ARG A 106 4.83 30.52 -1.31
N LYS A 107 3.62 30.52 -0.75
CA LYS A 107 2.76 31.71 -0.63
C LYS A 107 3.04 32.54 0.63
N CYS A 108 3.83 32.01 1.55
CA CYS A 108 4.09 32.64 2.85
C CYS A 108 5.52 33.22 2.86
N PRO A 109 5.70 34.53 3.03
CA PRO A 109 7.01 35.09 3.33
C PRO A 109 7.41 34.71 4.77
N VAL A 110 8.71 34.61 5.05
CA VAL A 110 9.22 34.10 6.35
C VAL A 110 8.81 35.00 7.52
N GLU A 111 8.67 36.29 7.29
CA GLU A 111 8.29 37.30 8.28
C GLU A 111 6.83 37.18 8.71
N LYS A 112 5.99 36.53 7.90
CA LYS A 112 4.58 36.29 8.21
C LYS A 112 4.34 34.97 8.93
N ILE A 113 5.37 34.13 9.05
CA ILE A 113 5.31 32.97 9.93
C ILE A 113 5.50 33.51 11.36
N PRO A 114 4.56 33.31 12.28
CA PRO A 114 4.67 33.81 13.65
C PRO A 114 5.88 33.17 14.33
N ASP A 115 6.39 33.74 15.43
CA ASP A 115 7.52 33.13 16.15
C ASP A 115 7.06 32.04 17.12
N VAL A 116 5.82 32.14 17.60
CA VAL A 116 5.18 31.19 18.52
C VAL A 116 3.76 30.90 18.03
N VAL A 117 3.35 29.64 18.10
CA VAL A 117 1.93 29.27 18.05
C VAL A 117 1.59 28.64 19.39
N ALA A 118 0.42 29.01 19.89
CA ALA A 118 -0.08 28.50 21.15
C ALA A 118 -0.18 26.95 21.10
N PRO A 119 0.29 26.27 22.16
CA PRO A 119 0.35 24.82 22.17
C PRO A 119 -1.04 24.19 22.16
N GLY A 120 -1.12 22.96 21.67
CA GLY A 120 -2.31 22.11 21.79
C GLY A 120 -3.37 22.28 20.70
N ILE A 121 -3.14 23.13 19.69
CA ILE A 121 -4.01 23.11 18.49
C ILE A 121 -3.80 21.77 17.77
N TYR A 122 -4.89 21.01 17.60
CA TYR A 122 -4.92 19.70 16.97
C TYR A 122 -5.62 19.74 15.61
N PHE A 123 -5.01 19.14 14.59
CA PHE A 123 -5.62 18.89 13.28
C PHE A 123 -5.74 17.38 13.00
N PRO A 124 -6.85 16.89 12.40
CA PRO A 124 -6.94 15.49 11.99
C PRO A 124 -5.82 15.12 11.01
N ARG A 125 -5.55 16.04 10.07
CA ARG A 125 -4.47 15.92 9.09
C ARG A 125 -3.84 17.28 8.84
N MET A 126 -2.52 17.31 8.83
CA MET A 126 -1.72 18.48 8.50
C MET A 126 -0.77 18.12 7.35
N LYS A 127 -0.78 18.93 6.29
CA LYS A 127 0.11 18.78 5.15
C LYS A 127 0.90 20.06 4.93
N ILE A 128 2.22 19.94 4.96
CA ILE A 128 3.14 21.04 4.73
C ILE A 128 3.86 20.77 3.43
N PHE A 129 3.67 21.68 2.49
CA PHE A 129 4.30 21.64 1.19
C PHE A 129 5.38 22.70 1.09
N TYR A 130 6.50 22.30 0.51
CA TYR A 130 7.48 23.24 0.02
C TYR A 130 7.94 22.81 -1.38
N ARG A 131 8.17 23.79 -2.23
CA ARG A 131 8.62 23.61 -3.60
C ARG A 131 9.36 24.86 -3.96
N ALA A 132 10.67 24.77 -4.16
CA ALA A 132 11.32 25.88 -4.83
C ALA A 132 10.95 25.89 -6.32
N GLY A 133 11.08 27.06 -6.91
CA GLY A 133 10.80 27.29 -8.31
C GLY A 133 11.65 26.38 -9.21
N PRO A 134 11.30 26.30 -10.50
CA PRO A 134 12.19 25.69 -11.48
C PRO A 134 13.54 26.40 -11.46
N ASN A 135 14.64 25.65 -11.31
CA ASN A 135 16.01 26.16 -11.23
C ASN A 135 16.23 27.19 -10.10
N PRO A 136 16.10 26.78 -8.83
CA PRO A 136 16.26 27.71 -7.71
C PRO A 136 17.71 28.17 -7.60
N THR A 137 17.89 29.46 -7.32
CA THR A 137 19.19 30.00 -6.89
C THR A 137 19.49 29.54 -5.47
N PRO A 138 20.77 29.50 -5.06
CA PRO A 138 21.15 29.23 -3.67
C PRO A 138 20.41 30.11 -2.65
N GLU A 139 20.18 31.41 -2.94
CA GLU A 139 19.43 32.28 -2.02
C GLU A 139 17.96 31.84 -1.89
N SER A 140 17.31 31.51 -3.01
CA SER A 140 15.91 31.06 -3.00
C SER A 140 15.73 29.73 -2.25
N LEU A 141 16.76 28.87 -2.28
CA LEU A 141 16.77 27.63 -1.54
C LEU A 141 16.97 27.86 -0.04
N ALA A 142 17.93 28.71 0.33
CA ALA A 142 18.14 29.11 1.72
C ALA A 142 16.88 29.73 2.33
N ASP A 143 16.19 30.60 1.58
CA ASP A 143 14.90 31.18 1.98
C ASP A 143 13.81 30.12 2.14
N THR A 144 13.71 29.16 1.21
CA THR A 144 12.75 28.05 1.30
C THR A 144 12.98 27.20 2.55
N VAL A 145 14.25 26.89 2.85
CA VAL A 145 14.65 26.13 4.04
C VAL A 145 14.34 26.92 5.30
N SER A 146 14.61 28.22 5.31
CA SER A 146 14.30 29.12 6.44
C SER A 146 12.80 29.14 6.73
N ARG A 147 11.97 29.29 5.69
CA ARG A 147 10.50 29.23 5.82
C ARG A 147 10.01 27.89 6.36
N PHE A 148 10.51 26.79 5.80
CA PHE A 148 10.13 25.45 6.23
C PHE A 148 10.53 25.19 7.69
N THR A 149 11.74 25.58 8.06
CA THR A 149 12.26 25.50 9.42
C THR A 149 11.43 26.30 10.39
N LYS A 150 11.18 27.58 10.08
CA LYS A 150 10.42 28.46 10.95
C LYS A 150 8.99 27.93 11.11
N CYS A 151 8.38 27.48 10.02
CA CYS A 151 7.06 26.86 10.06
C CYS A 151 7.06 25.62 10.96
N LEU A 152 8.01 24.70 10.82
CA LEU A 152 8.05 23.50 11.67
C LEU A 152 8.40 23.79 13.13
N LYS A 153 9.21 24.81 13.42
CA LYS A 153 9.45 25.30 14.79
C LYS A 153 8.14 25.73 15.45
N VAL A 154 7.38 26.53 14.72
CA VAL A 154 6.11 27.11 15.18
C VAL A 154 5.06 26.03 15.36
N LEU A 155 4.95 25.13 14.38
CA LEU A 155 4.02 24.01 14.43
C LEU A 155 4.47 22.91 15.39
N GLY A 156 5.72 22.92 15.86
CA GLY A 156 6.32 21.91 16.76
C GLY A 156 5.67 21.78 18.14
N ASN A 157 4.75 22.70 18.47
CA ASN A 157 3.91 22.66 19.67
C ASN A 157 2.44 22.27 19.41
N MET A 158 2.09 21.99 18.16
CA MET A 158 0.74 21.60 17.75
C MET A 158 0.54 20.09 17.85
N ALA A 159 -0.62 19.57 17.49
CA ALA A 159 -0.83 18.13 17.35
C ALA A 159 -1.50 17.80 16.02
N ALA A 160 -1.19 16.63 15.47
CA ALA A 160 -1.91 16.14 14.30
C ALA A 160 -2.08 14.63 14.33
N GLY A 161 -3.22 14.14 13.86
CA GLY A 161 -3.40 12.69 13.63
C GLY A 161 -2.41 12.22 12.55
N SER A 162 -2.41 12.90 11.40
CA SER A 162 -1.48 12.65 10.29
C SER A 162 -0.68 13.90 9.93
N LEU A 163 0.65 13.80 9.89
CA LEU A 163 1.54 14.83 9.37
C LEU A 163 2.12 14.41 8.02
N ILE A 164 1.98 15.26 7.01
CA ILE A 164 2.56 15.02 5.68
C ILE A 164 3.54 16.14 5.36
N LEU A 165 4.82 15.80 5.26
CA LEU A 165 5.87 16.69 4.79
C LEU A 165 6.15 16.36 3.33
N SER A 166 5.92 17.32 2.44
CA SER A 166 6.04 17.11 0.99
C SER A 166 6.99 18.13 0.37
N GLY A 167 8.05 17.62 -0.24
CA GLY A 167 8.92 18.35 -1.16
C GLY A 167 8.56 18.03 -2.60
N GLU A 168 8.53 19.06 -3.45
CA GLU A 168 8.49 18.86 -4.91
C GLU A 168 9.75 19.48 -5.53
N GLY A 169 10.59 18.65 -6.17
CA GLY A 169 11.72 19.12 -6.97
C GLY A 169 12.93 18.19 -6.94
N THR A 170 13.36 17.74 -8.11
CA THR A 170 14.57 16.91 -8.31
C THR A 170 15.88 17.65 -8.01
N TRP A 171 15.83 18.96 -7.84
CA TRP A 171 17.00 19.83 -7.77
C TRP A 171 17.59 19.96 -6.36
N MET A 172 16.98 19.39 -5.32
CA MET A 172 17.60 19.41 -3.98
C MET A 172 18.69 18.36 -3.78
N ASN A 173 18.92 17.47 -4.74
CA ASN A 173 20.06 16.56 -4.69
C ASN A 173 21.40 17.34 -4.69
N SER A 174 21.42 18.58 -5.20
CA SER A 174 22.58 19.47 -5.18
C SER A 174 22.68 20.37 -3.95
N ALA A 175 21.78 20.23 -2.97
CA ALA A 175 21.75 21.06 -1.77
C ALA A 175 22.74 20.61 -0.69
N THR A 176 23.85 20.00 -1.10
CA THR A 176 24.98 19.67 -0.23
C THR A 176 25.55 20.96 0.36
N GLY A 177 25.40 21.17 1.67
CA GLY A 177 25.93 22.34 2.37
C GLY A 177 24.89 23.32 2.91
N LEU A 178 23.58 23.04 2.76
CA LEU A 178 22.59 23.76 3.55
C LEU A 178 22.79 23.44 5.03
N VAL A 179 23.00 24.48 5.84
CA VAL A 179 23.00 24.36 7.30
C VAL A 179 21.58 23.99 7.71
N MET A 180 21.38 22.73 8.08
CA MET A 180 20.11 22.30 8.63
C MET A 180 19.92 22.95 10.01
N PRO A 181 18.68 23.27 10.38
CA PRO A 181 18.40 23.85 11.69
C PRO A 181 18.76 22.88 12.80
N ASP A 182 18.94 23.41 14.00
CA ASP A 182 18.96 22.60 15.21
C ASP A 182 17.76 21.65 15.23
N ILE A 183 18.01 20.40 15.63
CA ILE A 183 16.99 19.34 15.71
C ILE A 183 15.85 19.85 16.58
N LEU A 184 14.64 19.84 16.02
CA LEU A 184 13.47 20.30 16.74
C LEU A 184 13.02 19.22 17.70
N SER A 185 12.85 19.59 18.97
CA SER A 185 12.04 18.82 19.88
C SER A 185 10.59 18.95 19.44
N LEU A 186 10.15 18.07 18.53
CA LEU A 186 8.75 17.94 18.17
C LEU A 186 8.06 17.33 19.39
N ARG A 187 7.40 18.15 20.20
CA ARG A 187 6.72 17.70 21.43
C ARG A 187 5.41 16.94 21.15
N ILE A 188 5.23 16.52 19.91
CA ILE A 188 3.94 16.16 19.33
C ILE A 188 3.87 14.67 19.11
N GLY A 189 2.80 14.04 19.60
CA GLY A 189 2.39 12.72 19.13
C GLY A 189 1.73 12.82 17.76
N PHE A 190 2.34 12.22 16.74
CA PHE A 190 1.70 11.96 15.45
C PHE A 190 1.41 10.47 15.38
N GLU A 191 0.19 10.11 14.96
CA GLU A 191 -0.15 8.70 14.72
C GLU A 191 0.44 8.23 13.38
N GLN A 192 0.43 9.13 12.39
CA GLN A 192 0.96 8.89 11.05
C GLN A 192 1.87 10.03 10.61
N VAL A 193 3.02 9.69 10.04
CA VAL A 193 3.93 10.64 9.40
C VAL A 193 4.25 10.16 7.99
N ALA A 194 3.95 11.00 7.00
CA ALA A 194 4.33 10.77 5.62
C ALA A 194 5.39 11.78 5.17
N LEU A 195 6.51 11.25 4.71
CA LEU A 195 7.62 11.99 4.14
C LEU A 195 7.60 11.74 2.63
N VAL A 196 7.39 12.80 1.84
CA VAL A 196 7.13 12.70 0.41
C VAL A 196 8.11 13.58 -0.35
N GLY A 197 8.94 13.00 -1.23
CA GLY A 197 9.79 13.78 -2.13
C GLY A 197 10.73 14.78 -1.43
N LEU A 198 11.15 14.47 -0.20
CA LEU A 198 12.08 15.32 0.55
C LEU A 198 13.48 15.23 -0.06
N SER A 199 14.34 16.19 0.25
CA SER A 199 15.77 16.09 -0.05
C SER A 199 16.51 15.24 0.98
N PRO A 200 17.75 14.77 0.70
CA PRO A 200 18.52 13.99 1.67
C PRO A 200 18.64 14.65 3.04
N GLY A 201 19.17 15.88 3.09
CA GLY A 201 19.38 16.57 4.37
C GLY A 201 18.07 16.91 5.10
N LEU A 202 16.97 17.16 4.37
CA LEU A 202 15.68 17.41 5.00
C LEU A 202 15.04 16.12 5.54
N LEU A 203 15.23 15.00 4.84
CA LEU A 203 14.80 13.68 5.31
C LEU A 203 15.53 13.31 6.58
N GLU A 204 16.86 13.43 6.60
CA GLU A 204 17.68 13.19 7.81
C GLU A 204 17.23 14.05 8.97
N TRP A 205 17.09 15.36 8.74
CA TRP A 205 16.64 16.30 9.75
C TRP A 205 15.22 15.98 10.25
N ALA A 206 14.29 15.61 9.36
CA ALA A 206 12.93 15.25 9.73
C ALA A 206 12.91 13.99 10.59
N LEU A 207 13.64 12.94 10.20
CA LEU A 207 13.75 11.70 10.97
C LEU A 207 14.42 11.94 12.33
N ALA A 208 15.49 12.74 12.38
CA ALA A 208 16.12 13.14 13.63
C ALA A 208 15.16 13.91 14.54
N SER A 209 14.35 14.82 13.98
CA SER A 209 13.33 15.55 14.75
C SER A 209 12.24 14.61 15.26
N LEU A 210 11.79 13.64 14.45
CA LEU A 210 10.82 12.62 14.84
C LEU A 210 11.35 11.71 15.95
N SER A 211 12.66 11.47 16.04
CA SER A 211 13.27 10.68 17.11
C SER A 211 13.01 11.27 18.51
N THR A 212 12.86 12.59 18.60
CA THR A 212 12.65 13.31 19.87
C THR A 212 11.19 13.29 20.35
N CYS A 213 10.25 12.84 19.52
CA CYS A 213 8.84 12.95 19.87
C CYS A 213 8.49 12.02 21.07
N PRO A 214 7.84 12.54 22.13
CA PRO A 214 7.63 11.80 23.36
C PRO A 214 6.57 10.72 23.16
N GLN A 215 7.02 9.49 22.96
CA GLN A 215 6.29 8.22 23.03
C GLN A 215 5.02 8.10 22.16
N GLY A 216 5.07 7.16 21.21
CA GLY A 216 3.90 6.76 20.43
C GLY A 216 4.23 5.63 19.48
N GLN A 217 3.22 4.82 19.20
CA GLN A 217 3.16 3.99 18.02
C GLN A 217 3.00 4.92 16.81
N MET A 218 3.91 4.83 15.84
CA MET A 218 3.91 5.70 14.67
C MET A 218 3.83 4.88 13.38
N GLU A 219 2.94 5.27 12.49
CA GLU A 219 2.97 4.87 11.09
C GLU A 219 3.91 5.79 10.31
N LEU A 220 4.91 5.22 9.64
CA LEU A 220 5.84 5.95 8.80
C LEU A 220 5.61 5.60 7.34
N ILE A 221 5.43 6.64 6.52
CA ILE A 221 5.28 6.52 5.07
C ILE A 221 6.45 7.24 4.39
N LEU A 222 7.21 6.52 3.58
CA LEU A 222 8.24 7.07 2.69
C LEU A 222 7.75 6.97 1.24
N TYR A 223 7.71 8.11 0.54
CA TYR A 223 7.16 8.17 -0.82
C TYR A 223 8.00 9.05 -1.75
N LYS A 224 8.29 8.55 -2.96
CA LYS A 224 8.95 9.32 -4.05
C LYS A 224 10.30 9.91 -3.64
N MET A 225 11.17 9.09 -3.07
CA MET A 225 12.51 9.52 -2.63
C MET A 225 13.58 8.89 -3.50
N ASP A 226 13.71 9.38 -4.73
CA ASP A 226 14.58 8.77 -5.75
C ASP A 226 16.08 8.75 -5.35
N PHE A 227 16.52 9.51 -4.36
CA PHE A 227 17.92 9.49 -3.89
C PHE A 227 18.20 8.41 -2.84
N VAL A 228 17.17 7.78 -2.27
CA VAL A 228 17.32 6.82 -1.17
C VAL A 228 17.74 5.47 -1.76
N GLU A 229 19.02 5.14 -1.60
CA GLU A 229 19.56 3.84 -2.00
C GLU A 229 19.53 2.79 -0.88
N THR A 230 19.51 3.23 0.38
CA THR A 230 19.50 2.36 1.56
C THR A 230 18.48 2.84 2.58
N LEU A 231 17.91 1.93 3.38
CA LEU A 231 17.03 2.31 4.51
C LEU A 231 17.79 2.69 5.78
N GLU A 232 19.12 2.77 5.76
CA GLU A 232 19.93 3.11 6.95
C GLU A 232 19.59 4.49 7.50
N ILE A 233 19.03 5.39 6.68
CA ILE A 233 18.55 6.70 7.13
C ILE A 233 17.49 6.58 8.24
N LEU A 234 16.77 5.47 8.32
CA LEU A 234 15.82 5.17 9.40
C LEU A 234 16.49 4.88 10.74
N ASN A 235 17.81 4.63 10.77
CA ASN A 235 18.56 4.45 12.01
C ASN A 235 18.54 5.70 12.89
N CYS A 236 18.26 6.88 12.32
CA CYS A 236 18.07 8.13 13.07
C CYS A 236 16.85 8.12 14.00
N LEU A 237 15.91 7.17 13.86
CA LEU A 237 14.70 7.09 14.70
C LEU A 237 14.94 6.50 16.11
N CYS A 238 16.20 6.23 16.47
CA CYS A 238 16.73 5.98 17.82
C CYS A 238 15.68 5.49 18.85
N GLN A 239 15.32 4.20 18.79
CA GLN A 239 14.49 3.45 19.77
C GLN A 239 12.97 3.53 19.61
N LYS A 240 12.45 4.19 18.58
CA LYS A 240 11.00 4.21 18.36
C LYS A 240 10.48 2.92 17.73
N LYS A 241 9.40 2.42 18.32
CA LYS A 241 8.57 1.36 17.77
C LYS A 241 7.71 1.94 16.65
N ILE A 242 7.90 1.44 15.44
CA ILE A 242 7.09 1.78 14.27
C ILE A 242 5.97 0.75 14.18
N THR A 243 4.72 1.18 14.07
CA THR A 243 3.58 0.25 13.95
C THR A 243 3.22 -0.09 12.54
N ASN A 244 3.54 0.77 11.58
CA ASN A 244 3.29 0.53 10.16
C ASN A 244 4.42 1.21 9.39
N LEU A 245 5.07 0.49 8.48
CA LEU A 245 6.08 1.05 7.59
C LEU A 245 5.61 0.86 6.15
N ILE A 246 5.44 1.97 5.46
CA ILE A 246 4.96 1.99 4.07
C ILE A 246 6.01 2.69 3.22
N ILE A 247 6.58 1.96 2.27
CA ILE A 247 7.63 2.41 1.37
C ILE A 247 7.14 2.20 -0.05
N PHE A 248 7.08 3.27 -0.84
CA PHE A 248 6.72 3.15 -2.24
C PHE A 248 7.27 4.25 -3.14
N ASP A 249 7.45 3.93 -4.41
CA ASP A 249 8.12 4.78 -5.40
C ASP A 249 9.54 5.19 -4.92
N LEU A 250 10.28 4.26 -4.33
CA LEU A 250 11.72 4.43 -4.01
C LEU A 250 12.52 3.62 -5.02
N ILE A 251 12.51 4.09 -6.27
CA ILE A 251 12.98 3.33 -7.44
C ILE A 251 14.47 2.99 -7.43
N ASN A 252 15.27 3.72 -6.65
CA ASN A 252 16.72 3.51 -6.54
C ASN A 252 17.11 2.79 -5.24
N LEU A 253 16.13 2.28 -4.46
CA LEU A 253 16.40 1.54 -3.23
C LEU A 253 17.04 0.19 -3.56
N LYS A 254 18.30 0.03 -3.14
CA LYS A 254 19.13 -1.15 -3.39
C LYS A 254 19.18 -2.09 -2.19
N THR A 255 18.94 -1.62 -0.97
CA THR A 255 19.00 -2.48 0.22
C THR A 255 17.95 -2.12 1.28
N LEU A 256 17.36 -3.16 1.88
CA LEU A 256 16.48 -3.04 3.05
C LEU A 256 17.22 -3.03 4.39
N ASP A 257 18.55 -2.88 4.41
CA ASP A 257 19.30 -2.82 5.67
C ASP A 257 18.93 -1.58 6.49
N CYS A 258 18.29 -1.80 7.65
CA CYS A 258 18.26 -0.83 8.73
C CYS A 258 18.06 -1.51 10.09
N THR A 259 18.46 -0.82 11.15
CA THR A 259 18.33 -1.29 12.54
C THR A 259 16.87 -1.51 12.94
N VAL A 260 15.93 -0.72 12.39
CA VAL A 260 14.49 -0.87 12.68
C VAL A 260 13.98 -2.25 12.26
N LEU A 261 14.38 -2.72 11.08
CA LEU A 261 13.98 -4.03 10.57
C LEU A 261 14.79 -5.16 11.21
N ARG A 262 16.10 -4.98 11.40
CA ARG A 262 16.97 -5.99 12.05
C ARG A 262 16.57 -6.31 13.48
N GLU A 263 16.15 -5.31 14.25
CA GLU A 263 15.79 -5.47 15.66
C GLU A 263 14.29 -5.81 15.86
N SER A 264 13.55 -6.12 14.78
CA SER A 264 12.11 -6.39 14.82
C SER A 264 11.31 -5.31 15.58
N ARG A 265 11.69 -4.03 15.42
CA ARG A 265 11.00 -2.88 16.04
C ARG A 265 9.80 -2.38 15.23
N LEU A 266 9.47 -3.11 14.17
CA LEU A 266 8.32 -2.88 13.33
C LEU A 266 7.27 -3.94 13.65
N GLU A 267 6.04 -3.49 13.89
CA GLU A 267 4.89 -4.36 14.11
C GLU A 267 3.82 -4.06 13.05
N GLY A 268 2.66 -4.70 13.11
CA GLY A 268 1.49 -4.29 12.33
C GLY A 268 1.65 -4.49 10.81
N THR A 269 1.94 -3.41 10.09
CA THR A 269 1.97 -3.39 8.62
C THR A 269 3.37 -3.18 8.06
N LEU A 270 3.74 -4.01 7.08
CA LEU A 270 4.85 -3.76 6.19
C LEU A 270 4.34 -3.63 4.75
N SER A 271 4.51 -2.47 4.14
CA SER A 271 4.19 -2.26 2.73
C SER A 271 5.42 -1.79 1.97
N ILE A 272 5.88 -2.55 0.97
CA ILE A 272 7.03 -2.19 0.13
C ILE A 272 6.72 -2.52 -1.33
N TYR A 273 6.54 -1.51 -2.18
CA TYR A 273 6.27 -1.73 -3.61
C TYR A 273 6.76 -0.60 -4.49
N ASN A 274 6.98 -0.89 -5.77
CA ASN A 274 7.60 0.01 -6.74
C ASN A 274 9.00 0.44 -6.26
N VAL A 275 9.79 -0.55 -5.86
CA VAL A 275 11.22 -0.42 -5.53
C VAL A 275 12.05 -1.10 -6.62
N SER A 276 13.38 -1.07 -6.51
CA SER A 276 14.22 -1.69 -7.51
C SER A 276 14.10 -3.22 -7.54
N LEU A 277 14.24 -3.83 -8.71
CA LEU A 277 14.23 -5.29 -8.88
C LEU A 277 15.52 -5.95 -8.35
N ASP A 278 16.60 -5.18 -8.25
CA ASP A 278 17.91 -5.62 -7.73
C ASP A 278 18.06 -5.36 -6.23
N ILE A 279 16.94 -5.16 -5.52
CA ILE A 279 16.97 -4.91 -4.08
C ILE A 279 17.54 -6.12 -3.32
N GLU A 280 18.50 -5.83 -2.47
CA GLU A 280 19.13 -6.78 -1.56
C GLU A 280 18.43 -6.75 -0.20
N VAL A 281 18.21 -7.94 0.37
CA VAL A 281 17.70 -8.10 1.73
C VAL A 281 18.72 -8.92 2.51
N PRO A 282 19.51 -8.31 3.40
CA PRO A 282 20.49 -9.04 4.20
C PRO A 282 19.83 -10.14 5.03
N ASP A 283 20.50 -11.28 5.21
CA ASP A 283 19.99 -12.42 5.99
C ASP A 283 19.44 -12.04 7.38
N PRO A 284 20.10 -11.15 8.17
CA PRO A 284 19.56 -10.74 9.46
C PRO A 284 18.22 -10.01 9.35
N VAL A 285 18.01 -9.24 8.27
CA VAL A 285 16.74 -8.55 8.00
C VAL A 285 15.69 -9.55 7.55
N ALA A 286 15.98 -10.43 6.59
CA ALA A 286 15.04 -11.45 6.13
C ALA A 286 14.57 -12.37 7.28
N LYS A 287 15.51 -12.76 8.14
CA LYS A 287 15.20 -13.52 9.36
C LYS A 287 14.28 -12.73 10.30
N ALA A 288 14.62 -11.49 10.63
CA ALA A 288 13.81 -10.67 11.53
C ALA A 288 12.38 -10.43 10.97
N LEU A 289 12.25 -10.22 9.66
CA LEU A 289 10.97 -10.05 8.99
C LEU A 289 10.12 -11.34 8.99
N SER A 290 10.74 -12.50 8.74
CA SER A 290 10.04 -13.79 8.71
C SER A 290 9.62 -14.31 10.10
N GLU A 291 10.33 -13.93 11.16
CA GLU A 291 9.98 -14.26 12.55
C GLU A 291 8.90 -13.32 13.13
N THR A 292 8.59 -12.21 12.46
CA THR A 292 7.60 -11.23 12.90
C THR A 292 6.17 -11.68 12.56
N CYS A 293 5.23 -11.51 13.50
CA CYS A 293 3.81 -11.73 13.26
C CYS A 293 3.18 -10.45 12.68
N TRP A 294 2.79 -10.51 11.41
CA TRP A 294 2.27 -9.36 10.70
C TRP A 294 0.75 -9.29 10.75
N VAL A 295 0.21 -8.08 10.88
CA VAL A 295 -1.19 -7.84 10.59
C VAL A 295 -1.40 -7.71 9.08
N MET A 296 -0.51 -6.99 8.42
CA MET A 296 -0.57 -6.82 6.97
C MET A 296 0.82 -6.81 6.36
N VAL A 297 0.98 -7.55 5.25
CA VAL A 297 2.15 -7.46 4.38
C VAL A 297 1.66 -7.12 2.99
N ASP A 298 2.19 -6.05 2.40
CA ASP A 298 1.85 -5.61 1.05
C ASP A 298 3.11 -5.35 0.23
N MET A 299 3.46 -6.26 -0.66
CA MET A 299 4.72 -6.16 -1.40
C MET A 299 4.66 -6.74 -2.80
N GLU A 300 5.66 -6.42 -3.60
CA GLU A 300 5.88 -7.08 -4.88
C GLU A 300 6.32 -8.52 -4.67
N GLU A 301 5.88 -9.43 -5.55
CA GLU A 301 6.11 -10.85 -5.34
C GLU A 301 7.59 -11.25 -5.34
N TYR A 302 8.42 -10.63 -6.18
CA TYR A 302 9.86 -10.94 -6.19
C TYR A 302 10.50 -10.62 -4.83
N LEU A 303 10.09 -9.51 -4.20
CA LEU A 303 10.57 -9.12 -2.88
C LEU A 303 10.06 -10.08 -1.80
N TRP A 304 8.81 -10.55 -1.93
CA TRP A 304 8.28 -11.61 -1.07
C TRP A 304 9.16 -12.86 -1.11
N LEU A 305 9.56 -13.31 -2.30
CA LEU A 305 10.42 -14.48 -2.44
C LEU A 305 11.80 -14.26 -1.80
N ILE A 306 12.36 -13.07 -1.90
CA ILE A 306 13.65 -12.73 -1.29
C ILE A 306 13.53 -12.70 0.25
N VAL A 307 12.49 -12.05 0.79
CA VAL A 307 12.34 -11.86 2.24
C VAL A 307 11.91 -13.14 2.96
N PHE A 308 10.91 -13.83 2.41
CA PHE A 308 10.23 -14.95 3.08
C PHE A 308 10.52 -16.29 2.44
N GLY A 309 11.27 -16.33 1.34
CA GLY A 309 11.63 -17.56 0.67
C GLY A 309 12.29 -18.52 1.65
N ASP A 310 13.43 -18.16 2.21
CA ASP A 310 14.23 -19.09 3.01
C ASP A 310 13.82 -19.15 4.49
N ALA A 311 12.57 -18.78 4.80
CA ALA A 311 12.04 -18.81 6.16
C ALA A 311 12.01 -20.25 6.72
N VAL A 312 12.72 -20.46 7.83
CA VAL A 312 12.77 -21.75 8.55
C VAL A 312 11.49 -21.99 9.34
N CYS A 313 10.93 -20.91 9.90
CA CYS A 313 9.72 -20.94 10.72
C CYS A 313 8.47 -20.57 9.91
N PRO A 314 7.27 -20.99 10.37
CA PRO A 314 6.02 -20.53 9.79
C PRO A 314 5.89 -19.01 9.84
N VAL A 315 5.75 -18.38 8.67
CA VAL A 315 5.49 -16.95 8.52
C VAL A 315 4.01 -16.71 8.81
N ILE A 316 3.72 -15.85 9.79
CA ILE A 316 2.35 -15.56 10.26
C ILE A 316 1.94 -14.17 9.80
N ILE A 317 0.93 -14.09 8.92
CA ILE A 317 0.45 -12.83 8.33
C ILE A 317 -1.07 -12.84 8.31
N GLU A 318 -1.73 -11.93 9.00
CA GLU A 318 -3.20 -11.87 8.93
C GLU A 318 -3.70 -11.53 7.52
N SER A 319 -3.13 -10.51 6.87
CA SER A 319 -3.48 -10.11 5.50
C SER A 319 -2.27 -9.96 4.59
N LEU A 320 -2.18 -10.77 3.54
CA LEU A 320 -1.11 -10.74 2.55
C LEU A 320 -1.61 -10.15 1.23
N TYR A 321 -0.94 -9.11 0.74
CA TYR A 321 -1.15 -8.48 -0.56
C TYR A 321 0.12 -8.66 -1.40
N LEU A 322 0.04 -9.42 -2.50
CA LEU A 322 1.15 -9.58 -3.44
C LEU A 322 0.87 -8.84 -4.74
N ARG A 323 1.80 -7.99 -5.17
CA ARG A 323 1.69 -7.10 -6.32
C ARG A 323 2.61 -7.47 -7.48
N ASN A 324 2.29 -6.88 -8.62
CA ASN A 324 3.18 -6.71 -9.78
C ASN A 324 3.75 -8.01 -10.35
N PHE A 325 2.90 -9.02 -10.53
CA PHE A 325 3.24 -10.16 -11.38
C PHE A 325 3.35 -9.72 -12.85
N PRO A 326 4.56 -9.63 -13.44
CA PRO A 326 4.80 -8.98 -14.73
C PRO A 326 4.12 -9.67 -15.91
N THR A 327 4.03 -11.01 -15.86
CA THR A 327 3.32 -11.82 -16.85
C THR A 327 2.61 -12.98 -16.16
N LEU A 328 1.65 -13.58 -16.86
CA LEU A 328 0.98 -14.79 -16.38
C LEU A 328 1.89 -16.02 -16.38
N GLU A 329 2.81 -16.12 -17.34
CA GLU A 329 3.83 -17.17 -17.35
C GLU A 329 4.78 -17.04 -16.15
N TYR A 330 5.18 -15.80 -15.83
CA TYR A 330 5.95 -15.54 -14.62
C TYR A 330 5.14 -15.88 -13.37
N PHE A 331 3.85 -15.53 -13.34
CA PHE A 331 2.95 -15.92 -12.26
C PHE A 331 2.93 -17.44 -12.04
N GLU A 332 2.91 -18.27 -13.09
CA GLU A 332 2.95 -19.74 -12.92
C GLU A 332 4.26 -20.22 -12.29
N CYS A 333 5.40 -19.73 -12.77
CA CYS A 333 6.72 -20.05 -12.21
C CYS A 333 6.85 -19.58 -10.75
N SER A 334 6.42 -18.35 -10.47
CA SER A 334 6.37 -17.74 -9.16
C SER A 334 5.47 -18.50 -8.21
N ILE A 335 4.26 -18.87 -8.64
CA ILE A 335 3.34 -19.68 -7.84
C ILE A 335 3.93 -21.04 -7.57
N ALA A 336 4.66 -21.65 -8.51
CA ALA A 336 5.42 -22.88 -8.22
C ALA A 336 6.44 -22.64 -7.10
N ALA A 337 7.23 -21.57 -7.19
CA ALA A 337 8.19 -21.20 -6.15
C ALA A 337 7.52 -20.93 -4.79
N LEU A 338 6.36 -20.26 -4.78
CA LEU A 338 5.53 -20.03 -3.59
C LEU A 338 4.94 -21.35 -3.03
N LEU A 339 4.49 -22.24 -3.92
CA LEU A 339 3.92 -23.56 -3.62
C LEU A 339 4.92 -24.51 -2.96
N PHE A 340 6.19 -24.43 -3.34
CA PHE A 340 7.22 -25.29 -2.78
C PHE A 340 7.55 -24.95 -1.31
N ARG A 341 7.13 -23.78 -0.82
CA ARG A 341 7.50 -23.30 0.52
C ARG A 341 6.33 -23.43 1.50
N ARG A 342 6.41 -24.47 2.34
CA ARG A 342 5.29 -25.06 3.12
C ARG A 342 4.99 -24.42 4.48
N ASN A 343 5.27 -23.14 4.66
CA ASN A 343 5.30 -22.57 6.02
C ASN A 343 4.72 -21.15 6.06
N MET A 344 3.56 -20.93 5.46
CA MET A 344 2.86 -19.64 5.57
C MET A 344 1.47 -19.84 6.13
N LYS A 345 1.09 -19.02 7.10
CA LYS A 345 -0.27 -18.97 7.66
C LYS A 345 -0.86 -17.61 7.43
N THR A 346 -1.95 -17.55 6.67
CA THR A 346 -2.69 -16.31 6.45
C THR A 346 -4.20 -16.48 6.55
N LYS A 347 -4.91 -15.38 6.89
CA LYS A 347 -6.38 -15.34 6.89
C LYS A 347 -6.91 -14.67 5.62
N ASN A 348 -6.25 -13.63 5.15
CA ASN A 348 -6.69 -12.87 3.99
C ASN A 348 -5.57 -12.84 2.96
N LEU A 349 -5.86 -13.28 1.74
CA LEU A 349 -4.91 -13.29 0.64
C LEU A 349 -5.47 -12.44 -0.50
N GLU A 350 -4.77 -11.37 -0.85
CA GLU A 350 -5.01 -10.58 -2.05
C GLU A 350 -3.83 -10.70 -3.02
N LEU A 351 -4.13 -10.96 -4.27
CA LEU A 351 -3.17 -11.11 -5.36
C LEU A 351 -3.53 -10.13 -6.45
N ALA A 352 -2.68 -9.12 -6.62
CA ALA A 352 -2.81 -8.11 -7.66
C ALA A 352 -1.92 -8.47 -8.87
N LEU A 353 -2.54 -9.08 -9.87
CA LEU A 353 -1.92 -9.45 -11.14
C LEU A 353 -1.79 -8.21 -12.03
N ALA A 354 -0.56 -7.75 -12.22
CA ALA A 354 -0.21 -6.71 -13.19
C ALA A 354 -0.08 -7.34 -14.58
N SER A 355 -1.20 -7.76 -15.15
CA SER A 355 -1.22 -8.11 -16.56
C SER A 355 -0.75 -6.89 -17.37
N GLY A 356 0.29 -7.01 -18.20
CA GLY A 356 0.53 -6.02 -19.25
C GLY A 356 -0.75 -5.79 -20.06
N SER A 357 -0.83 -4.72 -20.86
CA SER A 357 -2.07 -4.25 -21.52
C SER A 357 -2.89 -5.29 -22.33
N ASN A 358 -2.35 -6.51 -22.55
CA ASN A 358 -2.99 -7.60 -23.28
C ASN A 358 -3.09 -8.94 -22.53
N GLY A 359 -2.69 -9.06 -21.26
CA GLY A 359 -2.77 -10.35 -20.57
C GLY A 359 -4.22 -10.78 -20.30
N VAL A 360 -4.50 -12.05 -20.61
CA VAL A 360 -5.81 -12.69 -20.40
C VAL A 360 -5.62 -13.74 -19.33
N LEU A 361 -6.31 -13.64 -18.20
CA LEU A 361 -6.23 -14.67 -17.16
C LEU A 361 -6.98 -15.93 -17.63
N TYR A 362 -6.24 -17.01 -17.84
CA TYR A 362 -6.77 -18.30 -18.25
C TYR A 362 -7.03 -19.21 -17.04
N PRO A 363 -7.97 -20.16 -17.18
CA PRO A 363 -8.14 -21.30 -16.27
C PRO A 363 -6.85 -21.91 -15.70
N ASP A 364 -5.88 -22.16 -16.58
CA ASP A 364 -4.67 -22.88 -16.24
C ASP A 364 -3.74 -22.07 -15.32
N ASN A 365 -3.89 -20.74 -15.29
CA ASN A 365 -3.16 -19.89 -14.35
C ASN A 365 -3.82 -19.89 -12.96
N VAL A 366 -5.16 -19.97 -12.90
CA VAL A 366 -5.93 -19.84 -11.65
C VAL A 366 -5.91 -21.13 -10.83
N LEU A 367 -5.90 -22.29 -11.50
CA LEU A 367 -5.98 -23.57 -10.80
C LEU A 367 -4.76 -23.87 -9.90
N PRO A 368 -3.50 -23.68 -10.35
CA PRO A 368 -2.33 -23.83 -9.48
C PRO A 368 -2.40 -22.95 -8.24
N LEU A 369 -2.90 -21.72 -8.41
CA LEU A 369 -3.09 -20.80 -7.30
C LEU A 369 -4.14 -21.30 -6.30
N LEU A 370 -5.30 -21.76 -6.77
CA LEU A 370 -6.33 -22.29 -5.88
C LEU A 370 -5.87 -23.58 -5.20
N ASN A 371 -5.08 -24.40 -5.90
CA ASN A 371 -4.47 -25.59 -5.33
C ASN A 371 -3.47 -25.22 -4.22
N TRP A 372 -2.66 -24.18 -4.41
CA TRP A 372 -1.78 -23.63 -3.37
C TRP A 372 -2.56 -23.12 -2.16
N CYS A 373 -3.61 -22.34 -2.41
CA CYS A 373 -4.50 -21.86 -1.35
C CYS A 373 -5.13 -23.04 -0.61
N SER A 374 -5.41 -24.15 -1.28
CA SER A 374 -5.92 -25.38 -0.67
C SER A 374 -4.86 -26.29 -0.04
N SER A 375 -3.62 -25.82 0.10
CA SER A 375 -2.62 -26.57 0.86
C SER A 375 -2.96 -26.56 2.35
N LYS A 376 -2.51 -27.59 3.08
CA LYS A 376 -2.76 -27.69 4.54
C LYS A 376 -2.19 -26.50 5.32
N ASP A 377 -1.16 -25.86 4.79
CA ASP A 377 -0.47 -24.75 5.43
C ASP A 377 -1.34 -23.49 5.47
N MET A 378 -2.28 -23.36 4.53
CA MET A 378 -3.25 -22.25 4.42
C MET A 378 -4.59 -22.52 5.11
N GLY A 379 -4.65 -23.47 6.04
CA GLY A 379 -5.92 -23.88 6.67
C GLY A 379 -6.71 -22.75 7.38
N SER A 380 -6.06 -21.61 7.68
CA SER A 380 -6.68 -20.43 8.29
C SER A 380 -7.26 -19.42 7.28
N LEU A 381 -7.15 -19.68 5.98
CA LEU A 381 -7.52 -18.74 4.92
C LEU A 381 -9.04 -18.58 4.82
N ARG A 382 -9.51 -17.34 4.96
CA ARG A 382 -10.92 -16.93 4.93
C ARG A 382 -11.31 -16.23 3.64
N HIS A 383 -10.41 -15.39 3.12
CA HIS A 383 -10.71 -14.57 1.94
C HIS A 383 -9.58 -14.69 0.91
N ILE A 384 -9.96 -14.95 -0.33
CA ILE A 384 -9.06 -14.91 -1.49
C ILE A 384 -9.57 -13.84 -2.46
N HIS A 385 -8.73 -12.85 -2.76
CA HIS A 385 -9.04 -11.81 -3.73
C HIS A 385 -7.99 -11.78 -4.84
N ILE A 386 -8.39 -12.12 -6.05
CA ILE A 386 -7.54 -12.06 -7.25
C ILE A 386 -7.95 -10.85 -8.07
N LYS A 387 -7.13 -9.80 -8.03
CA LYS A 387 -7.34 -8.57 -8.79
C LYS A 387 -6.48 -8.59 -10.04
N ILE A 388 -7.05 -8.27 -11.20
CA ILE A 388 -6.28 -8.01 -12.42
C ILE A 388 -6.29 -6.51 -12.64
N VAL A 389 -5.12 -5.87 -12.57
CA VAL A 389 -5.01 -4.40 -12.64
C VAL A 389 -5.23 -3.91 -14.08
N SER A 390 -4.76 -4.65 -15.07
CA SER A 390 -4.85 -4.28 -16.50
C SER A 390 -4.92 -5.52 -17.40
N GLY A 391 -6.06 -6.21 -17.41
CA GLY A 391 -6.22 -7.40 -18.24
C GLY A 391 -7.68 -7.78 -18.48
N LYS A 392 -7.89 -8.88 -19.20
CA LYS A 392 -9.22 -9.43 -19.48
C LYS A 392 -9.37 -10.80 -18.82
N LEU A 393 -10.60 -11.14 -18.43
CA LEU A 393 -10.92 -12.52 -18.05
C LEU A 393 -11.06 -13.35 -19.32
N SER A 394 -10.50 -14.56 -19.33
CA SER A 394 -10.92 -15.54 -20.32
C SER A 394 -12.42 -15.82 -20.16
N LYS A 395 -13.16 -15.82 -21.28
CA LYS A 395 -14.57 -16.24 -21.29
C LYS A 395 -14.78 -17.68 -20.81
N GLN A 396 -13.71 -18.50 -20.85
CA GLN A 396 -13.75 -19.89 -20.40
C GLN A 396 -13.59 -20.01 -18.89
N LEU A 397 -13.10 -18.99 -18.18
CA LEU A 397 -12.82 -19.09 -16.75
C LEU A 397 -14.07 -19.40 -15.91
N PRO A 398 -15.24 -18.73 -16.10
CA PRO A 398 -16.46 -19.11 -15.40
C PRO A 398 -16.84 -20.58 -15.61
N VAL A 399 -16.85 -21.03 -16.86
CA VAL A 399 -17.20 -22.42 -17.21
C VAL A 399 -16.22 -23.42 -16.60
N PHE A 400 -14.93 -23.10 -16.63
CA PHE A 400 -13.89 -23.96 -16.07
C PHE A 400 -14.01 -24.10 -14.56
N MET A 401 -14.20 -22.98 -13.85
CA MET A 401 -14.34 -22.96 -12.40
C MET A 401 -15.57 -23.74 -11.92
N CYS A 402 -16.66 -23.77 -12.73
CA CYS A 402 -17.81 -24.64 -12.46
C CYS A 402 -17.51 -26.14 -12.66
N LYS A 403 -16.56 -26.50 -13.55
CA LYS A 403 -16.25 -27.89 -13.92
C LYS A 403 -15.16 -28.53 -13.07
N ARG A 404 -14.25 -27.74 -12.49
CA ARG A 404 -13.15 -28.23 -11.63
C ARG A 404 -13.32 -27.73 -10.20
N PRO A 405 -13.96 -28.51 -9.31
CA PRO A 405 -14.13 -28.10 -7.93
C PRO A 405 -12.77 -28.01 -7.23
N VAL A 406 -12.53 -26.89 -6.56
CA VAL A 406 -11.41 -26.74 -5.62
C VAL A 406 -11.64 -27.68 -4.44
N ASN A 407 -10.60 -28.38 -3.97
CA ASN A 407 -10.75 -29.21 -2.78
C ASN A 407 -10.83 -28.32 -1.53
N MET A 408 -12.05 -28.05 -1.10
CA MET A 408 -12.35 -27.21 0.05
C MET A 408 -12.17 -27.94 1.39
N GLU A 409 -11.85 -29.24 1.41
CA GLU A 409 -11.57 -29.96 2.68
C GLU A 409 -10.36 -29.39 3.43
N ASN A 410 -9.40 -28.82 2.69
CA ASN A 410 -8.21 -28.18 3.26
C ASN A 410 -8.42 -26.68 3.57
N LEU A 411 -9.59 -26.13 3.24
CA LEU A 411 -9.96 -24.74 3.43
C LEU A 411 -11.26 -24.64 4.25
N PRO A 412 -11.27 -25.16 5.49
CA PRO A 412 -12.48 -25.24 6.30
C PRO A 412 -13.05 -23.86 6.67
N ASP A 413 -12.19 -22.84 6.72
CA ASP A 413 -12.52 -21.48 7.12
C ASP A 413 -12.75 -20.54 5.93
N LEU A 414 -12.68 -21.01 4.68
CA LEU A 414 -12.82 -20.14 3.52
C LEU A 414 -14.26 -19.64 3.36
N GLU A 415 -14.41 -18.33 3.49
CA GLU A 415 -15.68 -17.62 3.43
C GLU A 415 -15.95 -17.06 2.03
N SER A 416 -14.92 -16.58 1.32
CA SER A 416 -15.09 -15.95 0.01
C SER A 416 -13.90 -16.07 -0.94
N ILE A 417 -14.21 -16.15 -2.24
CA ILE A 417 -13.25 -16.01 -3.35
C ILE A 417 -13.77 -14.92 -4.28
N THR A 418 -12.94 -13.94 -4.63
CA THR A 418 -13.29 -12.87 -5.57
C THR A 418 -12.25 -12.79 -6.68
N VAL A 419 -12.69 -12.71 -7.93
CA VAL A 419 -11.80 -12.57 -9.10
C VAL A 419 -12.25 -11.37 -9.94
N MET A 420 -11.40 -10.36 -10.12
CA MET A 420 -11.71 -9.14 -10.89
C MET A 420 -12.99 -8.40 -10.46
N SER A 421 -13.28 -8.37 -9.16
CA SER A 421 -14.55 -7.81 -8.61
C SER A 421 -15.81 -8.62 -8.94
N ILE A 422 -15.69 -9.80 -9.55
CA ILE A 422 -16.78 -10.77 -9.63
C ILE A 422 -16.73 -11.58 -8.34
N PRO A 423 -17.71 -11.43 -7.44
CA PRO A 423 -17.79 -12.27 -6.24
C PRO A 423 -18.16 -13.69 -6.65
N TRP A 424 -17.47 -14.67 -6.07
CA TRP A 424 -17.82 -16.08 -6.22
C TRP A 424 -18.33 -16.53 -4.87
N THR A 425 -19.65 -16.63 -4.78
CA THR A 425 -20.34 -17.02 -3.56
C THR A 425 -20.20 -18.54 -3.42
N LEU A 426 -19.46 -18.97 -2.39
CA LEU A 426 -19.39 -20.39 -2.06
C LEU A 426 -20.75 -20.85 -1.58
N VAL A 427 -21.43 -21.71 -2.34
CA VAL A 427 -22.66 -22.32 -1.86
C VAL A 427 -22.30 -23.70 -1.31
N LYS A 428 -22.61 -23.90 -0.03
CA LYS A 428 -22.57 -25.20 0.62
C LYS A 428 -23.57 -26.12 -0.07
N GLY A 429 -23.12 -26.82 -1.09
CA GLY A 429 -23.86 -27.89 -1.72
C GLY A 429 -23.99 -29.06 -0.75
N TYR A 430 -25.21 -29.32 -0.29
CA TYR A 430 -25.58 -30.54 0.43
C TYR A 430 -25.53 -31.72 -0.54
N ILE A 431 -24.34 -32.26 -0.79
CA ILE A 431 -24.18 -33.58 -1.40
C ILE A 431 -23.27 -34.35 -0.46
N SER A 432 -23.69 -35.58 -0.13
CA SER A 432 -23.23 -36.49 0.93
C SER A 432 -21.76 -36.93 0.87
N SER A 433 -20.88 -36.13 0.28
CA SER A 433 -19.43 -36.29 0.25
C SER A 433 -18.78 -34.91 0.10
N ARG A 434 -18.64 -34.14 1.18
CA ARG A 434 -17.72 -32.99 1.41
C ARG A 434 -17.16 -32.24 0.18
N ARG A 435 -17.98 -31.93 -0.83
CA ARG A 435 -17.57 -31.21 -2.04
C ARG A 435 -18.40 -29.94 -2.12
N TYR A 436 -17.77 -28.82 -1.81
CA TYR A 436 -18.36 -27.50 -1.99
C TYR A 436 -18.46 -27.18 -3.48
N SER A 437 -19.53 -26.50 -3.89
CA SER A 437 -19.71 -26.02 -5.26
C SER A 437 -19.52 -24.50 -5.26
N LEU A 438 -18.63 -24.00 -6.10
CA LEU A 438 -18.43 -22.55 -6.27
C LEU A 438 -19.57 -22.02 -7.15
N ILE A 439 -20.42 -21.14 -6.64
CA ILE A 439 -21.46 -20.48 -7.46
C ILE A 439 -20.94 -19.11 -7.86
N VAL A 440 -21.02 -18.82 -9.15
CA VAL A 440 -20.58 -17.55 -9.71
C VAL A 440 -21.78 -16.62 -9.77
N ASP A 441 -21.77 -15.55 -9.00
CA ASP A 441 -22.70 -14.44 -9.23
C ASP A 441 -22.12 -13.57 -10.33
N ILE A 442 -22.41 -13.93 -11.59
CA ILE A 442 -22.00 -13.14 -12.76
C ILE A 442 -22.91 -11.90 -12.86
N PRO A 443 -22.39 -10.66 -12.78
CA PRO A 443 -23.20 -9.48 -12.99
C PRO A 443 -23.89 -9.51 -14.37
N CYS A 444 -25.17 -9.12 -14.44
CA CYS A 444 -25.99 -9.19 -15.66
C CYS A 444 -25.42 -8.41 -16.88
N SER A 445 -24.41 -7.56 -16.70
CA SER A 445 -23.69 -6.89 -17.78
C SER A 445 -22.75 -7.81 -18.58
N TYR A 446 -22.40 -8.99 -18.05
CA TYR A 446 -21.57 -9.99 -18.73
C TYR A 446 -22.39 -11.12 -19.39
N THR A 447 -23.66 -11.30 -19.02
CA THR A 447 -24.53 -12.36 -19.55
C THR A 447 -25.01 -12.11 -20.99
N THR A 448 -24.95 -10.89 -21.51
CA THR A 448 -25.38 -10.58 -22.89
C THR A 448 -24.44 -11.10 -24.00
N ARG A 449 -23.33 -11.78 -23.66
CA ARG A 449 -22.42 -12.41 -24.64
C ARG A 449 -22.06 -13.88 -24.34
N LEU A 450 -22.63 -14.48 -23.30
CA LEU A 450 -22.50 -15.90 -23.01
C LEU A 450 -23.85 -16.54 -23.28
N ASN A 451 -23.93 -17.34 -24.35
CA ASN A 451 -25.15 -18.01 -24.76
C ASN A 451 -25.63 -18.93 -23.62
N MET A 452 -26.81 -18.62 -23.07
CA MET A 452 -27.41 -19.27 -21.89
C MET A 452 -27.65 -20.77 -22.08
N ASP A 453 -27.62 -21.27 -23.31
CA ASP A 453 -27.82 -22.69 -23.64
C ASP A 453 -26.69 -23.61 -23.14
N THR A 454 -25.53 -23.05 -22.76
CA THR A 454 -24.35 -23.85 -22.37
C THR A 454 -24.32 -24.21 -20.86
N ILE A 455 -25.11 -23.52 -20.04
CA ILE A 455 -25.08 -23.66 -18.57
C ILE A 455 -26.20 -24.60 -18.06
N THR A 456 -27.28 -24.77 -18.81
CA THR A 456 -28.45 -25.57 -18.42
C THR A 456 -28.34 -27.07 -18.70
N GLN A 457 -27.24 -27.57 -19.29
CA GLN A 457 -27.09 -28.99 -19.65
C GLN A 457 -25.97 -29.74 -18.90
N ALA A 458 -25.68 -29.37 -17.64
CA ALA A 458 -24.79 -30.16 -16.78
C ALA A 458 -25.58 -30.92 -15.71
N THR A 459 -26.47 -31.83 -16.13
CA THR A 459 -26.96 -32.94 -15.28
C THR A 459 -26.02 -34.13 -15.45
N PRO A 460 -25.71 -34.88 -14.37
CA PRO A 460 -24.87 -36.07 -14.49
C PRO A 460 -25.69 -37.21 -15.11
N ASP A 461 -25.40 -37.54 -16.37
CA ASP A 461 -26.00 -38.71 -17.00
C ASP A 461 -25.55 -40.01 -16.33
N LYS A 462 -26.52 -40.90 -16.18
CA LYS A 462 -26.44 -42.23 -15.59
C LYS A 462 -25.43 -43.10 -16.35
N LEU A 463 -24.56 -43.77 -15.60
CA LEU A 463 -23.74 -44.89 -16.06
C LEU A 463 -24.64 -45.97 -16.70
N PRO A 464 -24.31 -46.50 -17.88
CA PRO A 464 -25.00 -47.67 -18.40
C PRO A 464 -24.52 -48.93 -17.65
N ASN A 465 -25.47 -49.61 -17.02
CA ASN A 465 -25.33 -50.99 -16.57
C ASN A 465 -24.97 -51.87 -17.78
N LYS A 466 -23.82 -52.54 -17.71
CA LYS A 466 -23.46 -53.63 -18.63
C LYS A 466 -23.61 -54.95 -17.87
N ASP A 467 -24.84 -55.45 -17.85
CA ASP A 467 -25.09 -56.89 -17.73
C ASP A 467 -25.19 -57.46 -19.14
N ASN A 468 -24.33 -58.42 -19.46
CA ASN A 468 -24.70 -59.62 -20.20
C ASN A 468 -23.56 -60.65 -20.09
N SER A 469 -23.89 -61.72 -19.41
CA SER A 469 -23.15 -62.96 -19.26
C SER A 469 -23.41 -63.89 -20.46
N SER A 470 -22.49 -64.87 -20.59
CA SER A 470 -22.58 -66.12 -21.38
C SER A 470 -22.45 -65.98 -22.90
N GLN A 471 -21.81 -66.88 -23.67
CA GLN A 471 -21.14 -68.16 -23.46
C GLN A 471 -20.50 -68.53 -24.82
N GLY A 472 -19.43 -69.33 -24.86
CA GLY A 472 -19.04 -70.06 -26.08
C GLY A 472 -17.54 -70.32 -26.28
N CYS A 473 -17.10 -71.51 -25.89
CA CYS A 473 -15.78 -72.11 -26.15
C CYS A 473 -15.45 -72.29 -27.66
N SER A 474 -14.16 -72.25 -28.03
CA SER A 474 -13.38 -73.43 -28.48
C SER A 474 -12.11 -73.03 -29.26
N VAL A 475 -10.97 -73.50 -28.74
CA VAL A 475 -9.79 -74.08 -29.41
C VAL A 475 -9.61 -73.84 -30.92
N MET A 476 -8.60 -73.05 -31.29
CA MET A 476 -7.32 -73.49 -31.89
C MET A 476 -6.26 -72.40 -31.68
#